data_AF-A0A235F8A4-F1
#
_entry.id   AF-A0A235F8A4-F1
#
_cell.length_a   1.000
_cell.length_b   1.000
_cell.length_c   1.000
_cell.angle_alpha   90.00
_cell.angle_beta   90.00
_cell.angle_gamma   90.00
#
_symmetry.space_group_name_H-M   'P 1'
#
loop_
_entity.id
_entity.type
_entity.pdbx_description
1 polymer ?
#
loop_
_entity_poly.entity_id
_entity_poly.type
_entity_poly.pdbx_seq_one_letter_code
_entity_poly.pdbx_strand_id
1 'polypeptide(L)'
;MKKRWWIVVIPILLYLLISWYYPYSWWSMHQTYDYEADPVFARDYKNKIENFKKSYTINPKDKLTTETTGMAVEDLFTEKWLVTDNPVSVEYAYLDKIKNDVQSIRQNFTHLDRKGPEYTPHAQNQLYLLIDTLESIEKEVDDIKDMRNGLMRSDADNVLNNLHVSVAASADMLIEFYGAHQNGE
;
A
#
# COMPACT_ATOMS: atom_id res chain seq x y z
N MET A 1 -25.64 -51.96 2.85
CA MET A 1 -24.97 -50.95 2.01
C MET A 1 -24.19 -49.99 2.91
N LYS A 2 -22.86 -50.13 3.01
CA LYS A 2 -22.04 -49.13 3.74
C LYS A 2 -22.12 -47.81 2.97
N LYS A 3 -22.67 -46.76 3.60
CA LYS A 3 -22.78 -45.42 3.00
C LYS A 3 -21.39 -44.96 2.56
N ARG A 4 -21.22 -44.64 1.27
CA ARG A 4 -20.00 -44.06 0.68
C ARG A 4 -19.86 -42.59 1.09
N TRP A 5 -19.86 -42.32 2.39
CA TRP A 5 -19.81 -40.95 2.93
C TRP A 5 -18.48 -40.26 2.64
N TRP A 6 -17.42 -41.04 2.44
CA TRP A 6 -16.08 -40.56 2.04
C TRP A 6 -16.07 -39.78 0.71
N ILE A 7 -16.99 -40.07 -0.22
CA ILE A 7 -17.12 -39.32 -1.49
C ILE A 7 -17.51 -37.86 -1.23
N VAL A 8 -18.21 -37.58 -0.12
CA VAL A 8 -18.62 -36.23 0.26
C VAL A 8 -17.62 -35.60 1.22
N VAL A 9 -17.11 -36.37 2.19
CA VAL A 9 -16.21 -35.85 3.24
C VAL A 9 -14.85 -35.43 2.68
N ILE A 10 -14.26 -36.21 1.77
CA ILE A 10 -12.91 -35.91 1.25
C ILE A 10 -12.87 -34.58 0.47
N PRO A 11 -13.80 -34.29 -0.47
CA PRO A 11 -13.83 -33.00 -1.16
C PRO A 11 -14.03 -31.82 -0.22
N ILE A 12 -14.86 -31.97 0.82
CA ILE A 12 -15.09 -30.91 1.81
C ILE A 12 -13.79 -30.61 2.58
N LEU A 13 -13.07 -31.65 3.02
CA LEU A 13 -11.79 -31.47 3.71
C LEU A 13 -10.74 -30.82 2.81
N LEU A 14 -10.66 -31.22 1.53
CA LEU A 14 -9.76 -30.60 0.56
C LEU A 14 -10.11 -29.13 0.32
N TYR A 15 -11.40 -28.80 0.22
CA TYR A 15 -11.88 -27.42 0.06
C TYR A 15 -11.48 -26.55 1.27
N LEU A 16 -11.65 -27.05 2.49
CA LEU A 16 -11.25 -26.36 3.71
C LEU A 16 -9.72 -26.18 3.79
N LEU A 17 -8.95 -27.20 3.40
CA LEU A 17 -7.50 -27.11 3.33
C LEU A 17 -7.04 -26.06 2.32
N ILE A 18 -7.60 -26.06 1.11
CA ILE A 18 -7.27 -25.05 0.08
C ILE A 18 -7.62 -23.64 0.58
N SER A 19 -8.79 -23.48 1.20
CA SER A 19 -9.21 -22.19 1.77
C SER A 19 -8.26 -21.69 2.87
N TRP A 20 -7.67 -22.58 3.66
CA TRP A 20 -6.72 -22.20 4.71
C TRP A 20 -5.31 -21.89 4.19
N TYR A 21 -4.82 -22.69 3.22
CA TYR A 21 -3.46 -22.55 2.70
C TYR A 21 -3.33 -21.45 1.64
N TYR A 22 -4.38 -21.19 0.86
CA TYR A 22 -4.37 -20.25 -0.27
C TYR A 22 -5.45 -19.18 -0.08
N PRO A 23 -5.21 -18.17 0.77
CA PRO A 23 -6.24 -17.24 1.22
C PRO A 23 -6.95 -16.51 0.06
N TYR A 24 -6.25 -16.19 -1.03
CA TYR A 24 -6.81 -15.47 -2.17
C TYR A 24 -7.31 -16.35 -3.33
N SER A 25 -7.18 -17.68 -3.24
CA SER A 25 -7.60 -18.59 -4.30
C SER A 25 -9.08 -18.42 -4.66
N TRP A 26 -9.44 -18.67 -5.93
CA TRP A 26 -10.84 -18.77 -6.35
C TRP A 26 -11.67 -19.76 -5.53
N TRP A 27 -10.99 -20.76 -4.96
CA TRP A 27 -11.60 -21.81 -4.16
C TRP A 27 -11.62 -21.50 -2.66
N SER A 28 -11.05 -20.37 -2.23
CA SER A 28 -11.13 -19.94 -0.84
C SER A 28 -12.55 -19.49 -0.49
N MET A 29 -13.03 -19.89 0.68
CA MET A 29 -14.33 -19.47 1.20
C MET A 29 -14.42 -17.94 1.39
N HIS A 30 -13.33 -17.33 1.87
CA HIS A 30 -13.18 -15.90 2.01
C HIS A 30 -11.83 -15.50 1.44
N GLN A 31 -11.84 -14.63 0.42
CA GLN A 31 -10.61 -14.17 -0.23
C GLN A 31 -9.95 -13.06 0.56
N THR A 32 -9.52 -13.39 1.77
CA THR A 32 -8.96 -12.45 2.74
C THR A 32 -7.74 -13.04 3.44
N TYR A 33 -6.85 -12.16 3.85
CA TYR A 33 -5.70 -12.49 4.68
C TYR A 33 -5.59 -11.48 5.82
N ASP A 34 -5.45 -11.96 7.06
CA ASP A 34 -5.24 -11.10 8.21
C ASP A 34 -3.75 -10.73 8.28
N TYR A 35 -3.42 -9.53 7.80
CA TYR A 35 -2.07 -8.98 7.80
C TYR A 35 -1.76 -8.32 9.14
N GLU A 36 -0.61 -8.66 9.71
CA GLU A 36 -0.11 -8.07 10.96
C GLU A 36 1.23 -7.39 10.67
N ALA A 37 1.23 -6.06 10.65
CA ALA A 37 2.46 -5.30 10.51
C ALA A 37 3.34 -5.43 11.75
N ASP A 38 4.66 -5.30 11.59
CA ASP A 38 5.56 -5.19 12.74
C ASP A 38 5.12 -4.01 13.62
N PRO A 39 4.81 -4.24 14.92
CA PRO A 39 4.24 -3.19 15.77
C PRO A 39 5.16 -2.00 16.02
N VAL A 40 6.48 -2.18 15.93
CA VAL A 40 7.43 -1.06 16.08
C VAL A 40 7.39 -0.23 14.80
N PHE A 41 7.50 -0.88 13.66
CA PHE A 41 7.44 -0.25 12.34
C PHE A 41 6.13 0.52 12.12
N ALA A 42 4.97 -0.10 12.37
CA ALA A 42 3.67 0.52 12.18
C ALA A 42 3.46 1.77 13.07
N ARG A 43 3.94 1.72 14.32
CA ARG A 43 3.86 2.87 15.24
C ARG A 43 4.79 4.00 14.82
N ASP A 44 6.01 3.68 14.41
CA ASP A 44 6.96 4.68 13.92
C ASP A 44 6.46 5.34 12.63
N TYR A 45 5.93 4.54 11.70
CA TYR A 45 5.29 5.02 10.49
C TYR A 45 4.11 5.95 10.80
N LYS A 46 3.16 5.51 11.63
CA LYS A 46 2.00 6.33 12.03
C LYS A 46 2.44 7.66 12.62
N ASN A 47 3.37 7.66 13.58
CA ASN A 47 3.86 8.88 14.20
C ASN A 47 4.49 9.82 13.17
N LYS A 48 5.24 9.27 12.21
CA LYS A 48 5.85 10.03 11.13
C LYS A 48 4.80 10.72 10.26
N ILE A 49 3.79 9.99 9.80
CA ILE A 49 2.71 10.54 8.97
C ILE A 49 1.87 11.57 9.73
N GLU A 50 1.53 11.31 11.00
CA GLU A 50 0.77 12.26 11.81
C GLU A 50 1.55 13.56 12.08
N ASN A 51 2.87 13.47 12.26
CA ASN A 51 3.72 14.66 12.41
C ASN A 51 3.84 15.43 11.10
N PHE A 52 4.01 14.72 9.98
CA PHE A 52 4.05 15.35 8.66
C PHE A 52 2.73 16.05 8.31
N LYS A 53 1.59 15.42 8.64
CA LYS A 53 0.25 15.99 8.45
C LYS A 53 0.05 17.32 9.19
N LYS A 54 0.66 17.44 10.37
CA LYS A 54 0.68 18.71 11.11
C LYS A 54 1.60 19.74 10.45
N SER A 55 2.70 19.34 9.81
CA SER A 55 3.69 20.29 9.28
C SER A 55 3.30 20.88 7.93
N TYR A 56 2.75 20.11 6.98
CA TYR A 56 2.51 20.62 5.62
C TYR A 56 1.33 21.60 5.51
N THR A 57 0.54 21.76 6.58
CA THR A 57 -0.61 22.69 6.60
C THR A 57 -0.27 24.08 7.15
N ILE A 58 0.90 24.27 7.77
CA ILE A 58 1.16 25.45 8.61
C ILE A 58 1.61 26.67 7.79
N ASN A 59 2.30 26.53 6.65
CA ASN A 59 2.70 27.65 5.79
C ASN A 59 3.01 27.17 4.35
N PRO A 60 2.00 27.00 3.48
CA PRO A 60 2.25 26.47 2.13
C PRO A 60 2.94 27.51 1.24
N LYS A 61 4.13 27.17 0.71
CA LYS A 61 4.79 27.94 -0.38
C LYS A 61 3.93 28.07 -1.64
N ASP A 62 3.31 26.99 -2.07
CA ASP A 62 2.33 27.02 -3.15
C ASP A 62 1.16 26.06 -2.89
N LYS A 63 0.04 26.38 -3.53
CA LYS A 63 -1.22 25.68 -3.32
C LYS A 63 -1.23 24.30 -3.98
N LEU A 64 -0.68 24.16 -5.18
CA LEU A 64 -0.79 22.93 -5.95
C LEU A 64 0.04 21.81 -5.29
N THR A 65 1.28 22.08 -4.92
CA THR A 65 2.14 21.11 -4.19
C THR A 65 1.51 20.70 -2.88
N THR A 66 0.96 21.65 -2.13
CA THR A 66 0.35 21.38 -0.83
C THR A 66 -0.93 20.55 -0.97
N GLU A 67 -1.79 20.86 -1.94
CA GLU A 67 -3.01 20.08 -2.20
C GLU A 67 -2.66 18.66 -2.68
N THR A 68 -1.71 18.51 -3.62
CA THR A 68 -1.25 17.20 -4.09
C THR A 68 -0.65 16.36 -2.96
N THR A 69 0.15 16.97 -2.09
CA THR A 69 0.71 16.32 -0.89
C THR A 69 -0.39 15.89 0.07
N GLY A 70 -1.36 16.77 0.34
CA GLY A 70 -2.47 16.47 1.22
C GLY A 70 -3.32 15.31 0.73
N MET A 71 -3.65 15.27 -0.57
CA MET A 71 -4.37 14.15 -1.17
C MET A 71 -3.62 12.83 -1.00
N ALA A 72 -2.31 12.81 -1.28
CA ALA A 72 -1.50 11.60 -1.12
C ALA A 72 -1.48 11.07 0.33
N VAL A 73 -1.42 11.98 1.31
CA VAL A 73 -1.45 11.61 2.73
C VAL A 73 -2.80 11.00 3.14
N GLU A 74 -3.92 11.63 2.75
CA GLU A 74 -5.24 11.11 3.10
C GLU A 74 -5.61 9.82 2.35
N ASP A 75 -5.29 9.74 1.05
CA ASP A 75 -5.80 8.67 0.18
C ASP A 75 -4.97 7.38 0.26
N LEU A 76 -3.69 7.45 0.66
CA LEU A 76 -2.81 6.27 0.72
C LEU A 76 -2.08 6.15 2.05
N PHE A 77 -1.36 7.19 2.50
CA PHE A 77 -0.42 7.05 3.62
C PHE A 77 -1.07 6.97 5.01
N THR A 78 -2.39 7.11 5.08
CA THR A 78 -3.16 6.94 6.33
C THR A 78 -4.08 5.72 6.31
N GLU A 79 -3.97 4.86 5.28
CA GLU A 79 -4.75 3.64 5.18
C GLU A 79 -4.50 2.71 6.36
N LYS A 80 -5.56 2.06 6.83
CA LYS A 80 -5.55 1.32 8.11
C LYS A 80 -4.46 0.27 8.19
N TRP A 81 -4.23 -0.49 7.12
CA TRP A 81 -3.25 -1.58 7.07
C TRP A 81 -1.79 -1.11 7.20
N LEU A 82 -1.52 0.19 7.04
CA LEU A 82 -0.19 0.79 7.23
C LEU A 82 0.01 1.30 8.67
N VAL A 83 -1.04 1.91 9.24
CA VAL A 83 -0.92 2.74 10.47
C VAL A 83 -1.36 2.03 11.75
N THR A 84 -1.80 0.77 11.67
CA THR A 84 -2.25 0.00 12.83
C THR A 84 -1.26 -1.09 13.19
N ASP A 85 -1.14 -1.36 14.49
CA ASP A 85 -0.36 -2.44 15.07
C ASP A 85 -1.19 -3.71 15.32
N ASN A 86 -2.49 -3.67 15.02
CA ASN A 86 -3.40 -4.82 15.13
C ASN A 86 -3.61 -5.48 13.75
N PRO A 87 -3.88 -6.79 13.70
CA PRO A 87 -4.18 -7.47 12.45
C PRO A 87 -5.32 -6.81 11.66
N VAL A 88 -5.11 -6.59 10.36
CA VAL A 88 -6.10 -6.07 9.41
C VAL A 88 -6.43 -7.13 8.38
N SER A 89 -7.71 -7.40 8.21
CA SER A 89 -8.17 -8.28 7.13
C SER A 89 -8.04 -7.54 5.81
N VAL A 90 -7.12 -8.00 4.97
CA VAL A 90 -6.88 -7.50 3.62
C VAL A 90 -7.61 -8.41 2.66
N GLU A 91 -8.71 -7.92 2.10
CA GLU A 91 -9.44 -8.63 1.07
C GLU A 91 -8.68 -8.57 -0.26
N TYR A 92 -8.79 -9.60 -1.09
CA TYR A 92 -8.21 -9.59 -2.43
C TYR A 92 -8.70 -8.39 -3.26
N ALA A 93 -9.98 -8.01 -3.13
CA ALA A 93 -10.55 -6.84 -3.79
C ALA A 93 -9.98 -5.51 -3.27
N TYR A 94 -9.42 -5.49 -2.06
CA TYR A 94 -8.77 -4.31 -1.50
C TYR A 94 -7.43 -4.02 -2.18
N LEU A 95 -6.78 -5.02 -2.79
CA LEU A 95 -5.59 -4.80 -3.63
C LEU A 95 -5.90 -3.91 -4.85
N ASP A 96 -7.11 -4.00 -5.41
CA ASP A 96 -7.55 -3.09 -6.48
C ASP A 96 -7.67 -1.66 -5.97
N LYS A 97 -8.14 -1.46 -4.73
CA LYS A 97 -8.16 -0.14 -4.10
C LYS A 97 -6.75 0.42 -3.96
N ILE A 98 -5.83 -0.34 -3.36
CA ILE A 98 -4.42 0.10 -3.19
C ILE A 98 -3.83 0.49 -4.55
N LYS A 99 -4.00 -0.35 -5.57
CA LYS A 99 -3.50 -0.06 -6.93
C LYS A 99 -4.08 1.26 -7.47
N ASN A 100 -5.39 1.45 -7.35
CA ASN A 100 -6.05 2.66 -7.85
C ASN A 100 -5.59 3.92 -7.11
N ASP A 101 -5.43 3.84 -5.79
CA ASP A 101 -4.98 4.96 -4.97
C ASP A 101 -3.53 5.35 -5.34
N VAL A 102 -2.63 4.37 -5.43
CA VAL A 102 -1.23 4.57 -5.89
C VAL A 102 -1.20 5.16 -7.30
N GLN A 103 -2.01 4.64 -8.23
CA GLN A 103 -2.13 5.16 -9.60
C GLN A 103 -2.59 6.60 -9.64
N SER A 104 -3.63 6.94 -8.87
CA SER A 104 -4.15 8.29 -8.78
C SER A 104 -3.10 9.26 -8.24
N ILE A 105 -2.42 8.87 -7.17
CA ILE A 105 -1.36 9.68 -6.54
C ILE A 105 -0.18 9.88 -7.49
N ARG A 106 0.30 8.83 -8.18
CA ARG A 106 1.37 8.96 -9.17
C ARG A 106 0.99 9.90 -10.30
N GLN A 107 -0.25 9.81 -10.79
CA GLN A 107 -0.75 10.72 -11.83
C GLN A 107 -0.80 12.17 -11.34
N ASN A 108 -1.20 12.40 -10.09
CA ASN A 108 -1.20 13.73 -9.48
C ASN A 108 0.23 14.29 -9.36
N PHE A 109 1.21 13.50 -8.92
CA PHE A 109 2.62 13.92 -8.88
C PHE A 109 3.23 14.12 -10.28
N THR A 110 2.83 13.31 -11.26
CA THR A 110 3.22 13.53 -12.67
C THR A 110 2.61 14.82 -13.22
N HIS A 111 1.38 15.15 -12.84
CA HIS A 111 0.78 16.44 -13.18
C HIS A 111 1.51 17.60 -12.49
N LEU A 112 1.86 17.42 -11.23
CA LEU A 112 2.63 18.37 -10.44
C LEU A 112 4.00 18.64 -11.04
N ASP A 113 4.72 17.64 -11.53
CA ASP A 113 5.98 17.82 -12.27
C ASP A 113 5.79 18.71 -13.52
N ARG A 114 4.70 18.52 -14.26
CA ARG A 114 4.45 19.23 -15.53
C ARG A 114 3.89 20.64 -15.37
N LYS A 115 3.17 20.90 -14.28
CA LYS A 115 2.35 22.11 -14.08
C LYS A 115 2.62 22.83 -12.76
N GLY A 116 3.45 22.25 -11.92
CA GLY A 116 3.87 22.81 -10.65
C GLY A 116 4.81 24.01 -10.81
N PRO A 117 5.19 24.61 -9.67
CA PRO A 117 6.25 25.61 -9.64
C PRO A 117 7.58 25.02 -10.11
N GLU A 118 8.53 25.91 -10.39
CA GLU A 118 9.91 25.51 -10.61
C GLU A 118 10.53 25.03 -9.29
N TYR A 119 10.90 23.76 -9.23
CA TYR A 119 11.53 23.15 -8.07
C TYR A 119 13.05 23.31 -8.13
N THR A 120 13.69 23.29 -6.97
CA THR A 120 15.14 23.10 -6.89
C THR A 120 15.51 21.73 -7.46
N PRO A 121 16.76 21.54 -7.93
CA PRO A 121 17.22 20.25 -8.42
C PRO A 121 17.04 19.10 -7.41
N HIS A 122 17.21 19.39 -6.11
CA HIS A 122 17.03 18.40 -5.06
C HIS A 122 15.56 18.01 -4.89
N ALA A 123 14.63 18.97 -4.72
CA ALA A 123 13.21 18.69 -4.64
C ALA A 123 12.70 17.97 -5.90
N GLN A 124 13.15 18.40 -7.08
CA GLN A 124 12.80 17.76 -8.35
C GLN A 124 13.24 16.28 -8.40
N ASN A 125 14.46 15.98 -7.92
CA ASN A 125 14.95 14.62 -7.86
C ASN A 125 14.10 13.75 -6.90
N GLN A 126 13.69 14.29 -5.76
CA GLN A 126 12.81 13.58 -4.83
C GLN A 126 11.42 13.31 -5.42
N LEU A 127 10.89 14.27 -6.19
CA LEU A 127 9.63 14.08 -6.92
C LEU A 127 9.74 12.93 -7.93
N TYR A 128 10.85 12.83 -8.66
CA TYR A 128 11.08 11.71 -9.59
C TYR A 128 11.22 10.37 -8.88
N LEU A 129 11.99 10.30 -7.79
CA LEU A 129 12.10 9.07 -6.99
C LEU A 129 10.74 8.62 -6.44
N LEU A 130 9.93 9.57 -5.99
CA LEU A 130 8.56 9.30 -5.54
C LEU A 130 7.70 8.71 -6.67
N ILE A 131 7.69 9.34 -7.86
CA ILE A 131 6.91 8.87 -9.01
C ILE A 131 7.33 7.46 -9.44
N ASP A 132 8.64 7.21 -9.52
CA ASP A 132 9.18 5.91 -9.91
C ASP A 132 8.84 4.82 -8.87
N THR A 133 8.91 5.17 -7.59
CA THR A 133 8.57 4.24 -6.50
C THR A 133 7.07 3.92 -6.50
N LEU A 134 6.20 4.91 -6.73
CA LEU A 134 4.77 4.66 -6.90
C LEU A 134 4.49 3.73 -8.09
N GLU A 135 5.20 3.89 -9.20
CA GLU A 135 5.09 2.95 -10.33
C GLU A 135 5.55 1.53 -9.96
N SER A 136 6.61 1.38 -9.15
CA SER A 136 7.04 0.07 -8.64
C SER A 136 5.97 -0.57 -7.76
N ILE A 137 5.35 0.21 -6.86
CA ILE A 137 4.26 -0.27 -5.99
C ILE A 137 3.08 -0.77 -6.84
N GLU A 138 2.72 -0.08 -7.93
CA GLU A 138 1.67 -0.57 -8.85
C GLU A 138 1.98 -1.97 -9.39
N LYS A 139 3.24 -2.20 -9.79
CA LYS A 139 3.71 -3.50 -10.30
C LYS A 139 3.72 -4.56 -9.21
N GLU A 140 4.17 -4.21 -8.01
CA GLU A 140 4.13 -5.12 -6.85
C GLU A 140 2.70 -5.58 -6.54
N VAL A 141 1.72 -4.67 -6.60
CA VAL A 141 0.31 -5.04 -6.41
C VAL A 141 -0.20 -5.95 -7.53
N ASP A 142 0.19 -5.70 -8.78
CA ASP A 142 -0.15 -6.60 -9.89
C ASP A 142 0.50 -7.99 -9.74
N ASP A 143 1.75 -8.06 -9.32
CA ASP A 143 2.45 -9.32 -9.06
C ASP A 143 1.73 -10.13 -7.97
N ILE A 144 1.31 -9.47 -6.87
CA ILE A 144 0.51 -10.11 -5.80
C ILE A 144 -0.80 -10.69 -6.37
N LYS A 145 -1.46 -9.94 -7.26
CA LYS A 145 -2.71 -10.36 -7.87
C LYS A 145 -2.52 -11.51 -8.86
N ASP A 146 -1.44 -11.52 -9.62
CA ASP A 146 -1.11 -12.60 -10.55
C ASP A 146 -0.77 -13.91 -9.80
N MET A 147 -0.23 -13.79 -8.58
CA MET A 147 0.03 -14.92 -7.70
C MET A 147 -1.23 -15.50 -7.03
N ARG A 148 -2.43 -14.93 -7.21
CA ARG A 148 -3.68 -15.27 -6.48
C ARG A 148 -3.92 -16.75 -6.17
N ASN A 149 -3.72 -17.62 -7.16
CA ASN A 149 -4.01 -19.06 -7.01
C ASN A 149 -2.84 -19.87 -6.43
N GLY A 150 -1.64 -19.29 -6.41
CA GLY A 150 -0.42 -19.91 -5.88
C GLY A 150 0.08 -19.29 -4.58
N LEU A 151 -0.45 -18.13 -4.18
CA LEU A 151 -0.01 -17.40 -3.00
C LEU A 151 -0.38 -18.17 -1.73
N MET A 152 0.61 -18.83 -1.14
CA MET A 152 0.43 -19.50 0.13
C MET A 152 0.31 -18.47 1.25
N ARG A 153 -0.31 -18.87 2.36
CA ARG A 153 -0.44 -18.02 3.54
C ARG A 153 0.90 -17.47 4.06
N SER A 154 1.99 -18.24 3.97
CA SER A 154 3.34 -17.79 4.34
C SER A 154 3.90 -16.74 3.38
N ASP A 155 3.53 -16.81 2.11
CA ASP A 155 4.00 -15.88 1.09
C ASP A 155 3.18 -14.60 1.13
N ALA A 156 1.89 -14.70 1.46
CA ALA A 156 0.98 -13.57 1.66
C ALA A 156 1.53 -12.56 2.69
N ASP A 157 2.09 -13.07 3.80
CA ASP A 157 2.74 -12.22 4.82
C ASP A 157 3.91 -11.43 4.23
N ASN A 158 4.82 -12.13 3.56
CA ASN A 158 6.03 -11.54 2.99
C ASN A 158 5.70 -10.49 1.92
N VAL A 159 4.78 -10.79 1.00
CA VAL A 159 4.45 -9.86 -0.08
C VAL A 159 3.70 -8.63 0.43
N LEU A 160 2.82 -8.78 1.43
CA LEU A 160 2.13 -7.63 2.05
C LEU A 160 3.09 -6.81 2.91
N ASN A 161 4.04 -7.44 3.59
CA ASN A 161 5.07 -6.74 4.33
C ASN A 161 6.02 -5.96 3.39
N ASN A 162 6.42 -6.54 2.27
CA ASN A 162 7.19 -5.84 1.26
C ASN A 162 6.41 -4.64 0.70
N LEU A 163 5.13 -4.83 0.38
CA LEU A 163 4.25 -3.76 -0.07
C LEU A 163 4.13 -2.64 0.98
N HIS A 164 4.01 -2.97 2.26
CA HIS A 164 4.01 -2.01 3.36
C HIS A 164 5.31 -1.20 3.37
N VAL A 165 6.46 -1.86 3.30
CA VAL A 165 7.78 -1.20 3.28
C VAL A 165 7.92 -0.28 2.06
N SER A 166 7.48 -0.72 0.87
CA SER A 166 7.51 0.10 -0.35
C SER A 166 6.65 1.35 -0.21
N VAL A 167 5.42 1.20 0.30
CA VAL A 167 4.52 2.35 0.56
C VAL A 167 5.13 3.28 1.60
N ALA A 168 5.70 2.75 2.68
CA ALA A 168 6.37 3.57 3.70
C ALA A 168 7.57 4.35 3.15
N ALA A 169 8.38 3.72 2.29
CA ALA A 169 9.51 4.37 1.63
C ALA A 169 9.04 5.51 0.70
N SER A 170 7.96 5.32 -0.05
CA SER A 170 7.38 6.41 -0.86
C SER A 170 6.85 7.57 0.00
N ALA A 171 6.35 7.31 1.21
CA ALA A 171 5.97 8.37 2.13
C ALA A 171 7.19 9.19 2.60
N ASP A 172 8.33 8.54 2.83
CA ASP A 172 9.59 9.23 3.17
C ASP A 172 10.04 10.14 2.02
N MET A 173 9.94 9.67 0.78
CA MET A 173 10.24 10.50 -0.41
C MET A 173 9.29 11.69 -0.54
N LEU A 174 8.00 11.53 -0.23
CA LEU A 174 7.06 12.65 -0.18
C LEU A 174 7.45 13.69 0.87
N ILE A 175 7.82 13.23 2.07
CA ILE A 175 8.26 14.12 3.16
C ILE A 175 9.50 14.90 2.75
N GLU A 176 10.50 14.22 2.16
CA GLU A 176 11.72 14.84 1.66
C GLU A 176 11.44 15.83 0.52
N PHE A 177 10.62 15.44 -0.47
CA PHE A 177 10.19 16.32 -1.56
C PHE A 177 9.53 17.59 -1.03
N TYR A 178 8.54 17.44 -0.15
CA TYR A 178 7.81 18.58 0.39
C TYR A 178 8.72 19.47 1.24
N GLY A 179 9.58 18.87 2.07
CA GLY A 179 10.56 19.58 2.90
C GLY A 179 11.55 20.39 2.07
N ALA A 180 12.16 19.77 1.06
CA ALA A 180 13.08 20.44 0.13
C ALA A 180 12.40 21.61 -0.58
N HIS A 181 11.16 21.41 -1.05
CA HIS A 181 10.36 22.47 -1.63
C HIS A 181 10.12 23.61 -0.62
N GLN A 182 9.71 23.33 0.62
CA GLN A 182 9.48 24.34 1.67
C GLN A 182 10.76 25.09 2.10
N ASN A 183 11.92 24.45 2.09
CA ASN A 183 13.17 25.10 2.49
C ASN A 183 13.86 25.83 1.32
N GLY A 184 13.52 25.48 0.08
CA GLY A 184 14.23 25.97 -1.11
C GLY A 184 15.61 25.32 -1.24
N GLU A 185 15.70 24.05 -0.82
CA GLU A 185 16.90 23.20 -0.88
C GLU A 185 16.87 22.30 -2.11
#